data_AF-A0A397SI20-F1
#
_entry.id   AF-A0A397SI20-F1
#
_cell.length_a   1.000
_cell.length_b   1.000
_cell.length_c   1.000
_cell.angle_alpha   90.00
_cell.angle_beta   90.00
_cell.angle_gamma   90.00
#
_symmetry.space_group_name_H-M   'P 1'
#
loop_
_entity.id
_entity.type
_entity.pdbx_description
1 polymer ?
#
loop_
_entity_poly.entity_id
_entity_poly.type
_entity_poly.pdbx_seq_one_letter_code
_entity_poly.pdbx_strand_id
1 'polypeptide(L)'
;MSGIAGVLGNGLDDKIKYIYTKIVEQYNDENNKFKRKKIWLFGFSRGAYIVRCVAGMIYNCGILKYNNEELINRAYEIYRSRNPNHDPKGQESQKFKYSFSHKHPTIKFLGVWDTVGAHGLP
;
A
#
# COMPACT_ATOMS: atom_id res chain seq x y z
N MET A 1 8.14 19.50 -23.46
CA MET A 1 9.04 18.42 -22.98
C MET A 1 8.43 17.82 -21.71
N SER A 2 7.77 16.67 -21.80
CA SER A 2 7.25 15.91 -20.64
C SER A 2 6.78 14.50 -21.07
N GLY A 3 7.63 13.78 -21.82
CA GLY A 3 7.20 12.59 -22.58
C GLY A 3 7.55 11.21 -22.02
N ILE A 4 8.36 11.10 -20.95
CA ILE A 4 8.91 9.79 -20.53
C ILE A 4 8.52 9.41 -19.09
N ALA A 5 8.24 10.40 -18.23
CA ALA A 5 7.83 10.14 -16.84
C ALA A 5 6.35 9.67 -16.70
N GLY A 6 5.45 10.11 -17.58
CA GLY A 6 4.02 9.81 -17.50
C GLY A 6 3.64 8.36 -17.85
N VAL A 7 4.32 7.76 -18.84
CA VAL A 7 4.03 6.38 -19.29
C VAL A 7 4.62 5.34 -18.33
N LEU A 8 5.74 5.66 -17.65
CA LEU A 8 6.34 4.79 -16.63
C LEU A 8 5.59 4.86 -15.28
N GLY A 9 5.02 6.01 -14.93
CA GLY A 9 4.30 6.23 -13.67
C GLY A 9 3.00 5.43 -13.55
N ASN A 10 2.15 5.45 -14.58
CA ASN A 10 0.85 4.76 -14.53
C ASN A 10 1.01 3.24 -14.31
N GLY A 11 1.98 2.60 -14.97
CA GLY A 11 2.22 1.17 -14.81
C GLY A 11 2.81 0.75 -13.45
N LEU A 12 3.47 1.66 -12.72
CA LEU A 12 3.95 1.41 -11.36
C LEU A 12 2.81 1.56 -10.34
N ASP A 13 2.03 2.61 -10.50
CA ASP A 13 0.87 2.91 -9.66
C ASP A 13 -0.16 1.78 -9.75
N ASP A 14 -0.42 1.25 -10.94
CA ASP A 14 -1.29 0.10 -11.15
C ASP A 14 -0.74 -1.17 -10.49
N LYS A 15 0.57 -1.40 -10.54
CA LYS A 15 1.19 -2.53 -9.83
C LYS A 15 1.09 -2.39 -8.31
N ILE A 16 1.27 -1.19 -7.78
CA ILE A 16 1.12 -0.91 -6.34
C ILE A 16 -0.32 -1.20 -5.90
N LYS A 17 -1.31 -0.62 -6.60
CA LYS A 17 -2.74 -0.86 -6.33
C LYS A 17 -3.07 -2.34 -6.46
N TYR A 18 -2.62 -3.00 -7.52
CA TYR A 18 -2.85 -4.44 -7.75
C TYR A 18 -2.33 -5.30 -6.59
N ILE A 19 -1.09 -5.09 -6.13
CA ILE A 19 -0.53 -5.86 -5.02
C ILE A 19 -1.29 -5.58 -3.72
N TYR A 20 -1.65 -4.32 -3.46
CA TYR A 20 -2.47 -3.97 -2.30
C TYR A 20 -3.84 -4.66 -2.36
N THR A 21 -4.51 -4.68 -3.53
CA THR A 21 -5.75 -5.43 -3.76
C THR A 21 -5.57 -6.92 -3.46
N LYS A 22 -4.49 -7.55 -3.93
CA LYS A 22 -4.23 -8.98 -3.64
C LYS A 22 -4.01 -9.25 -2.16
N ILE A 23 -3.39 -8.33 -1.42
CA ILE A 23 -3.28 -8.44 0.03
C ILE A 23 -4.66 -8.34 0.68
N VAL A 24 -5.49 -7.37 0.27
CA VAL A 24 -6.87 -7.20 0.77
C VAL A 24 -7.71 -8.45 0.51
N GLU A 25 -7.67 -9.00 -0.71
CA GLU A 25 -8.36 -10.25 -1.08
C GLU A 25 -7.95 -11.41 -0.19
N GLN A 26 -6.64 -11.68 -0.08
CA GLN A 26 -6.14 -12.79 0.72
C GLN A 26 -6.41 -12.61 2.22
N TYR A 27 -6.39 -11.37 2.70
CA TYR A 27 -6.69 -11.06 4.09
C TYR A 27 -8.19 -11.24 4.39
N ASN A 28 -9.07 -11.07 3.40
CA ASN A 28 -10.52 -11.22 3.56
C ASN A 28 -11.05 -12.61 3.20
N ASP A 29 -10.20 -13.51 2.68
CA ASP A 29 -10.56 -14.89 2.39
C ASP A 29 -11.08 -15.63 3.65
N GLU A 30 -12.32 -16.13 3.58
CA GLU A 30 -12.99 -16.86 4.66
C GLU A 30 -12.23 -18.14 5.05
N ASN A 31 -11.49 -18.76 4.12
CA ASN A 31 -10.63 -19.92 4.42
C ASN A 31 -9.47 -19.58 5.38
N ASN A 32 -9.18 -18.29 5.55
CA ASN A 32 -8.14 -17.78 6.43
C ASN A 32 -8.69 -17.05 7.66
N LYS A 33 -10.02 -17.07 7.89
CA LYS A 33 -10.70 -16.34 8.97
C LYS A 33 -10.12 -16.62 10.36
N PHE A 34 -9.89 -17.90 10.67
CA PHE A 34 -9.37 -18.34 11.98
C PHE A 34 -7.84 -18.44 12.02
N LYS A 35 -7.15 -18.16 10.91
CA LYS A 35 -5.69 -18.22 10.85
C LYS A 35 -5.09 -16.90 11.35
N ARG A 36 -3.95 -17.01 12.02
CA ARG A 36 -3.15 -15.82 12.35
C ARG A 36 -2.56 -15.23 11.07
N LYS A 37 -3.05 -14.06 10.68
CA LYS A 37 -2.60 -13.35 9.47
C LYS A 37 -1.26 -12.66 9.72
N LYS A 38 -0.27 -12.93 8.87
CA LYS A 38 1.08 -12.34 8.92
C LYS A 38 1.47 -11.92 7.51
N ILE A 39 1.88 -10.67 7.32
CA ILE A 39 2.28 -10.15 6.01
C ILE A 39 3.80 -10.09 5.94
N TRP A 40 4.35 -10.65 4.87
CA TRP A 40 5.77 -10.62 4.56
C TRP A 40 5.91 -10.03 3.16
N LEU A 41 6.69 -8.97 3.05
CA LEU A 41 6.90 -8.25 1.80
C LEU A 41 8.35 -8.40 1.38
N PHE A 42 8.56 -8.74 0.11
CA PHE A 42 9.88 -8.89 -0.49
C PHE A 42 9.94 -8.12 -1.80
N GLY A 43 11.00 -7.35 -2.02
CA GLY A 43 11.18 -6.59 -3.26
C GLY A 43 12.63 -6.46 -3.66
N PHE A 44 12.90 -6.57 -4.96
CA PHE A 44 14.23 -6.39 -5.56
C PHE A 44 14.18 -5.29 -6.63
N SER A 45 15.17 -4.39 -6.66
CA SER A 45 15.28 -3.27 -7.60
C SER A 45 13.96 -2.47 -7.69
N ARG A 46 13.31 -2.38 -8.85
CA ARG A 46 11.99 -1.74 -9.00
C ARG A 46 10.91 -2.34 -8.08
N GLY A 47 10.99 -3.63 -7.79
CA GLY A 47 10.11 -4.29 -6.82
C GLY A 47 10.28 -3.78 -5.40
N ALA A 48 11.49 -3.35 -5.02
CA ALA A 48 11.75 -2.75 -3.71
C ALA A 48 11.01 -1.42 -3.52
N TYR A 49 10.87 -0.60 -4.56
CA TYR A 49 10.04 0.60 -4.52
C TYR A 49 8.56 0.24 -4.34
N ILE A 50 8.04 -0.68 -5.15
CA ILE A 50 6.63 -1.09 -5.11
C ILE A 50 6.24 -1.61 -3.72
N VAL A 51 7.03 -2.52 -3.13
CA VAL A 51 6.66 -3.07 -1.81
C VAL A 51 6.81 -2.07 -0.67
N ARG A 52 7.70 -1.07 -0.79
CA ARG A 52 7.76 0.07 0.14
C ARG A 52 6.48 0.89 0.06
N CYS A 53 5.99 1.19 -1.14
CA CYS A 53 4.71 1.88 -1.33
C CYS A 53 3.54 1.10 -0.75
N VAL A 54 3.47 -0.22 -1.00
CA VAL A 54 2.43 -1.09 -0.43
C VAL A 54 2.50 -1.12 1.10
N ALA A 55 3.70 -1.20 1.68
CA ALA A 55 3.87 -1.11 3.12
C ALA A 55 3.38 0.25 3.67
N GLY A 56 3.70 1.34 2.97
CA GLY A 56 3.21 2.69 3.27
C GLY A 56 1.68 2.80 3.21
N MET A 57 1.04 2.22 2.19
CA MET A 57 -0.43 2.16 2.09
C MET A 57 -1.03 1.38 3.26
N ILE A 58 -0.47 0.23 3.63
CA ILE A 58 -0.94 -0.55 4.79
C ILE A 58 -0.78 0.25 6.08
N TYR A 59 0.33 0.99 6.23
CA TYR A 59 0.54 1.83 7.41
C TYR A 59 -0.43 3.01 7.46
N ASN A 60 -0.66 3.69 6.33
CA ASN A 60 -1.48 4.89 6.24
C ASN A 60 -2.97 4.56 6.33
N CYS A 61 -3.44 3.60 5.54
CA CYS A 61 -4.86 3.32 5.32
C CYS A 61 -5.32 2.00 5.97
N GLY A 62 -4.40 1.11 6.36
CA GLY A 62 -4.73 -0.22 6.88
C GLY A 62 -4.95 -1.26 5.77
N ILE A 63 -5.60 -2.37 6.11
CA ILE A 63 -6.07 -3.38 5.14
C ILE A 63 -7.58 -3.31 5.11
N LEU A 64 -8.15 -3.03 3.94
CA LEU A 64 -9.59 -2.87 3.77
C LEU A 64 -10.37 -4.14 4.11
N LYS A 65 -11.56 -3.98 4.69
CA LYS A 65 -12.50 -5.08 4.97
C LYS A 65 -13.24 -5.57 3.72
N TYR A 66 -13.25 -4.76 2.67
CA TYR A 66 -13.99 -5.02 1.44
C TYR A 66 -13.05 -4.91 0.24
N ASN A 67 -13.19 -5.84 -0.70
CA ASN A 67 -12.52 -5.75 -2.00
C ASN A 67 -13.36 -4.86 -2.93
N ASN A 68 -13.17 -3.55 -2.83
CA ASN A 68 -13.88 -2.55 -3.61
C ASN A 68 -12.87 -1.62 -4.28
N GLU A 69 -12.94 -1.52 -5.61
CA GLU A 69 -11.97 -0.77 -6.42
C GLU A 69 -11.93 0.72 -6.08
N GLU A 70 -13.08 1.34 -5.81
CA GLU A 70 -13.17 2.75 -5.41
C GLU A 70 -12.44 2.99 -4.08
N LEU A 71 -12.61 2.11 -3.09
CA LEU A 71 -11.89 2.18 -1.83
C LEU A 71 -10.39 1.94 -1.99
N ILE A 72 -9.98 1.05 -2.90
CA ILE A 72 -8.56 0.83 -3.23
C ILE A 72 -7.95 2.11 -3.82
N ASN A 73 -8.62 2.71 -4.81
CA ASN A 73 -8.18 3.96 -5.43
C ASN A 73 -8.14 5.08 -4.39
N ARG A 74 -9.15 5.19 -3.53
CA ARG A 74 -9.18 6.19 -2.46
C ARG A 74 -8.05 6.01 -1.46
N ALA A 75 -7.75 4.77 -1.05
CA ALA A 75 -6.63 4.47 -0.17
C ALA A 75 -5.29 4.87 -0.82
N TYR A 76 -5.14 4.67 -2.12
CA TYR A 76 -3.96 5.08 -2.88
C TYR A 76 -3.84 6.62 -2.98
N GLU A 77 -4.94 7.33 -3.26
CA GLU A 77 -4.99 8.79 -3.28
C GLU A 77 -4.59 9.41 -1.95
N ILE A 78 -5.14 8.89 -0.83
CA ILE A 78 -4.77 9.31 0.52
C ILE A 78 -3.26 9.09 0.71
N TYR A 79 -2.76 7.88 0.38
CA TYR A 79 -1.34 7.56 0.52
C TYR A 79 -0.41 8.48 -0.29
N ARG A 80 -0.80 8.88 -1.51
CA ARG A 80 0.03 9.73 -2.39
C ARG A 80 -0.12 11.22 -2.12
N SER A 81 -1.14 11.61 -1.36
CA SER A 81 -1.40 13.01 -1.07
C SER A 81 -0.28 13.62 -0.23
N ARG A 82 0.07 14.88 -0.54
CA ARG A 82 1.01 15.69 0.26
C ARG A 82 0.29 16.51 1.35
N ASN A 83 -1.00 16.30 1.55
CA ASN A 83 -1.77 16.98 2.58
C ASN A 83 -1.48 16.33 3.95
N PRO A 84 -1.06 17.08 4.99
CA PRO A 84 -0.81 16.54 6.32
C PRO A 84 -2.01 15.79 6.94
N ASN A 85 -3.24 16.11 6.55
CA ASN A 85 -4.43 15.37 6.98
C ASN A 85 -4.48 13.94 6.43
N HIS A 86 -3.75 13.65 5.36
CA HIS A 86 -3.58 12.33 4.77
C HIS A 86 -2.30 11.61 5.22
N ASP A 87 -1.52 12.18 6.14
CA ASP A 87 -0.43 11.45 6.78
C ASP A 87 -1.00 10.29 7.64
N PRO A 88 -0.20 9.26 7.99
CA PRO A 88 -0.67 8.13 8.79
C PRO A 88 -1.30 8.47 10.15
N LYS A 89 -0.98 9.65 10.70
CA LYS A 89 -1.58 10.20 11.93
C LYS A 89 -2.57 11.34 11.66
N GLY A 90 -2.70 11.76 10.41
CA GLY A 90 -3.62 12.80 9.97
C GLY A 90 -5.08 12.38 10.14
N GLN A 91 -5.95 13.36 10.32
CA GLN A 91 -7.35 13.12 10.70
C GLN A 91 -8.10 12.27 9.66
N GLU A 92 -7.90 12.53 8.37
CA GLU A 92 -8.62 11.86 7.29
C GLU A 92 -8.12 10.43 7.08
N SER A 93 -6.81 10.18 7.15
CA SER A 93 -6.26 8.82 7.11
C SER A 93 -6.74 7.97 8.27
N GLN A 94 -6.79 8.54 9.47
CA GLN A 94 -7.26 7.84 10.65
C GLN A 94 -8.75 7.53 10.55
N LYS A 95 -9.59 8.50 10.14
CA LYS A 95 -11.02 8.27 9.85
C LYS A 95 -11.20 7.16 8.82
N PHE A 96 -10.48 7.23 7.70
CA PHE A 96 -10.54 6.22 6.64
C PHE A 96 -10.19 4.83 7.17
N LYS A 97 -9.06 4.71 7.90
CA LYS A 97 -8.59 3.46 8.49
C LYS A 97 -9.60 2.87 9.47
N TYR A 98 -10.19 3.69 10.35
CA TYR A 98 -11.18 3.21 11.33
C TYR A 98 -12.47 2.73 10.67
N SER A 99 -12.93 3.44 9.63
CA SER A 99 -14.17 3.09 8.93
C SER A 99 -14.00 1.82 8.08
N PHE A 100 -12.95 1.78 7.26
CA PHE A 100 -12.88 0.82 6.15
C PHE A 100 -11.89 -0.34 6.36
N SER A 101 -11.01 -0.28 7.36
CA SER A 101 -9.92 -1.25 7.52
C SER A 101 -10.01 -2.11 8.77
N HIS A 102 -9.39 -3.29 8.70
CA HIS A 102 -9.17 -4.17 9.85
C HIS A 102 -8.34 -3.48 10.93
N LYS A 103 -8.59 -3.82 12.20
CA LYS A 103 -7.78 -3.32 13.31
C LYS A 103 -6.40 -4.00 13.33
N HIS A 104 -5.36 -3.20 13.52
CA HIS A 104 -3.97 -3.63 13.76
C HIS A 104 -3.36 -4.62 12.74
N PRO A 105 -3.44 -4.37 11.42
CA PRO A 105 -2.71 -5.19 10.45
C PRO A 105 -1.20 -5.10 10.73
N THR A 106 -0.52 -6.25 10.73
CA THR A 106 0.92 -6.30 11.03
C THR A 106 1.71 -6.83 9.85
N ILE A 107 2.56 -5.98 9.29
CA ILE A 107 3.68 -6.41 8.44
C ILE A 107 4.75 -7.00 9.37
N LYS A 108 5.03 -8.29 9.21
CA LYS A 108 6.01 -9.01 10.03
C LYS A 108 7.42 -8.86 9.52
N PHE A 109 7.58 -8.69 8.21
CA PHE A 109 8.89 -8.51 7.60
C PHE A 109 8.75 -7.72 6.30
N LEU A 110 9.68 -6.80 6.07
CA LEU A 110 9.86 -6.08 4.82
C LEU A 110 11.32 -6.24 4.39
N GLY A 111 11.57 -7.18 3.49
CA GLY A 111 12.89 -7.44 2.92
C GLY A 111 13.03 -6.75 1.56
N VAL A 112 13.86 -5.72 1.49
CA VAL A 112 14.11 -4.98 0.24
C VAL A 112 15.57 -5.01 -0.12
N TRP A 113 15.84 -5.33 -1.38
CA TRP A 113 17.17 -5.27 -1.99
C TRP A 113 17.15 -4.26 -3.11
N ASP A 114 17.79 -3.13 -2.88
CA ASP A 114 17.89 -2.04 -3.85
C ASP A 114 19.25 -2.10 -4.56
N THR A 115 19.30 -1.76 -5.84
CA THR A 115 20.59 -1.51 -6.51
C THR A 115 21.06 -0.14 -6.04
N VAL A 116 22.17 -0.08 -5.29
CA VAL A 116 22.73 1.18 -4.79
C VAL A 116 22.95 2.17 -5.95
N GLY A 117 22.23 3.29 -5.89
CA GLY A 117 22.22 4.36 -6.90
C GLY A 117 21.25 5.47 -6.54
N ALA A 118 21.62 6.24 -5.50
CA ALA A 118 21.10 7.55 -5.08
C ALA A 118 19.76 8.05 -5.65
N HIS A 119 18.70 8.00 -4.85
CA HIS A 119 18.03 9.18 -4.27
C HIS A 119 16.91 8.69 -3.36
N GLY A 120 16.85 9.24 -2.15
CA GLY A 120 15.89 8.85 -1.13
C GLY A 120 14.46 9.00 -1.61
N LEU A 121 13.74 7.89 -1.58
CA LEU A 121 12.28 7.85 -1.54
C LEU A 121 11.95 6.79 -0.47
N PRO A 122 11.54 7.27 0.70
CA PRO A 122 10.14 7.58 0.99
C PRO A 122 9.81 9.07 0.94
#